data_AF-A0A935QCS4-F1
#
_entry.id   AF-A0A935QCS4-F1
#
_cell.length_a   1.000
_cell.length_b   1.000
_cell.length_c   1.000
_cell.angle_alpha   90.00
_cell.angle_beta   90.00
_cell.angle_gamma   90.00
#
_symmetry.space_group_name_H-M   'P 1'
#
loop_
_entity.id
_entity.type
_entity.pdbx_description
1 polymer ?
#
loop_
_entity_poly.entity_id
_entity_poly.type
_entity_poly.pdbx_seq_one_letter_code
_entity_poly.pdbx_strand_id
1 'polypeptide(L)'
;MPNIAVFIEQSGGTAKKVAWQMTAEARRLVDRTGGEVWAVVLGDGAAAAEAGRHGAHRVFFAGDGDFAVYNSEIWTRALAAFVAARRPDLLLVGATAMGKDFAPRLAARLDAACVSDCVGLDFDGGFKLRRPIFAGKCFADVAVDAPVAVAGVRPNAFPLFAGGGGDAPAESFDPGLGGFTPHAAIVETLTSAEKKIELTEAEVIVSGGRGLKEAANYKLIETLAATMGAAAGASRAIVDAGWVPHSHQVGQTGKTVSPEALRGGRDQRCDPAPRGHEFVEVHRGDQQGSQRPDLQDRRLRHRGRPLRGRTRAGRGDPGPGLIRRRTHTKKGLRRSGAPCSFRCTAAVSPRSRS
;
A
#
# COMPACT_ATOMS: atom_id res chain seq x y z
N MET A 1 18.25 -15.51 6.16
CA MET A 1 16.97 -16.23 6.32
C MET A 1 16.03 -15.22 6.97
N PRO A 2 15.12 -14.59 6.20
CA PRO A 2 14.27 -13.51 6.71
C PRO A 2 13.27 -13.97 7.78
N ASN A 3 13.21 -13.26 8.90
CA ASN A 3 12.14 -13.35 9.88
C ASN A 3 11.07 -12.30 9.55
N ILE A 4 9.89 -12.75 9.13
CA ILE A 4 8.78 -11.88 8.70
C ILE A 4 7.71 -11.86 9.78
N ALA A 5 7.54 -10.71 10.44
CA ALA A 5 6.39 -10.44 11.28
C ALA A 5 5.19 -10.00 10.43
N VAL A 6 3.98 -10.39 10.85
CA VAL A 6 2.72 -10.02 10.19
C VAL A 6 1.74 -9.55 11.26
N PHE A 7 1.34 -8.28 11.20
CA PHE A 7 0.29 -7.76 12.07
C PHE A 7 -1.07 -8.29 11.64
N ILE A 8 -1.75 -8.97 12.55
CA ILE A 8 -3.08 -9.54 12.34
C ILE A 8 -4.12 -8.49 12.73
N GLU A 9 -4.52 -7.66 11.76
CA GLU A 9 -5.57 -6.67 11.97
C GLU A 9 -6.92 -7.35 12.23
N GLN A 10 -7.53 -7.05 13.38
CA GLN A 10 -8.83 -7.58 13.81
C GLN A 10 -9.93 -6.51 13.78
N SER A 11 -11.18 -6.96 13.79
CA SER A 11 -12.37 -6.14 13.94
C SER A 11 -13.44 -6.95 14.68
N GLY A 12 -13.62 -6.68 15.98
CA GLY A 12 -14.53 -7.48 16.83
C GLY A 12 -14.07 -8.93 16.99
N GLY A 13 -12.80 -9.13 17.36
CA GLY A 13 -12.17 -10.44 17.52
C GLY A 13 -11.77 -11.12 16.21
N THR A 14 -12.60 -11.05 15.18
CA THR A 14 -12.35 -11.64 13.86
C THR A 14 -11.20 -10.94 13.13
N ALA A 15 -10.26 -11.71 12.60
CA ALA A 15 -9.16 -11.22 11.77
C ALA A 15 -9.64 -10.86 10.35
N LYS A 16 -9.10 -9.77 9.79
CA LYS A 16 -9.39 -9.30 8.43
C LYS A 16 -8.75 -10.17 7.36
N LYS A 17 -9.39 -10.30 6.20
CA LYS A 17 -8.93 -11.15 5.07
C LYS A 17 -7.49 -10.81 4.66
N VAL A 18 -7.12 -9.52 4.69
CA VAL A 18 -5.76 -9.06 4.37
C VAL A 18 -4.67 -9.63 5.30
N ALA A 19 -4.97 -9.91 6.58
CA ALA A 19 -4.01 -10.51 7.51
C ALA A 19 -3.56 -11.90 7.02
N TRP A 20 -4.53 -12.75 6.69
CA TRP A 20 -4.28 -14.10 6.18
C TRP A 20 -3.65 -14.12 4.78
N GLN A 21 -3.93 -13.12 3.95
CA GLN A 21 -3.24 -12.93 2.66
C GLN A 21 -1.75 -12.56 2.84
N MET A 22 -1.42 -11.73 3.83
CA MET A 22 -0.03 -11.41 4.19
C MET A 22 0.71 -12.62 4.76
N THR A 23 0.11 -13.34 5.72
CA THR A 23 0.70 -14.55 6.32
C THR A 23 0.96 -15.62 5.25
N ALA A 24 0.02 -15.81 4.32
CA ALA A 24 0.17 -16.74 3.20
C ALA A 24 1.36 -16.41 2.28
N GLU A 25 1.56 -15.12 1.95
CA GLU A 25 2.66 -14.72 1.07
C GLU A 25 4.02 -14.71 1.78
N ALA A 26 4.05 -14.27 3.05
CA ALA A 26 5.21 -14.41 3.92
C ALA A 26 5.64 -15.89 4.02
N ARG A 27 4.68 -16.81 4.16
CA ARG A 27 4.93 -18.25 4.18
C ARG A 27 5.54 -18.75 2.87
N ARG A 28 4.95 -18.41 1.72
CA ARG A 28 5.50 -18.75 0.38
C ARG A 28 6.90 -18.20 0.10
N LEU A 29 7.30 -17.12 0.77
CA LEU A 29 8.65 -16.57 0.68
C LEU A 29 9.61 -17.32 1.62
N VAL A 30 9.23 -17.54 2.88
CA VAL A 30 10.03 -18.30 3.85
C VAL A 30 10.25 -19.75 3.41
N ASP A 31 9.26 -20.41 2.82
CA ASP A 31 9.41 -21.76 2.25
C ASP A 31 10.44 -21.85 1.11
N ARG A 32 10.77 -20.72 0.46
CA ARG A 32 11.80 -20.63 -0.60
C ARG A 32 13.18 -20.20 -0.10
N THR A 33 13.25 -19.49 1.03
CA THR A 33 14.46 -18.75 1.48
C THR A 33 14.97 -19.15 2.86
N GLY A 34 14.18 -19.94 3.60
CA GLY A 34 14.36 -20.20 5.02
C GLY A 34 14.09 -18.99 5.90
N GLY A 35 13.72 -19.22 7.16
CA GLY A 35 13.36 -18.17 8.13
C GLY A 35 12.14 -18.59 8.93
N GLU A 36 11.46 -17.63 9.56
CA GLU A 36 10.19 -17.84 10.26
C GLU A 36 9.15 -16.78 9.87
N VAL A 37 7.87 -17.13 9.99
CA VAL A 37 6.74 -16.20 9.90
C VAL A 37 6.12 -16.04 11.28
N TRP A 38 6.05 -14.80 11.77
CA TRP A 38 5.55 -14.48 13.11
C TRP A 38 4.25 -13.69 13.02
N ALA A 39 3.13 -14.29 13.41
CA ALA A 39 1.88 -13.55 13.55
C ALA A 39 1.94 -12.67 14.81
N VAL A 40 1.48 -11.42 14.72
CA VAL A 40 1.45 -10.47 15.84
C VAL A 40 0.01 -10.00 16.05
N VAL A 41 -0.55 -10.31 17.22
CA VAL A 41 -1.95 -10.08 17.60
C VAL A 41 -1.98 -9.06 18.75
N LEU A 42 -2.88 -8.07 18.67
CA LEU A 42 -3.09 -7.07 19.70
C LEU A 42 -4.57 -7.04 20.06
N GLY A 43 -4.90 -7.46 21.28
CA GLY A 43 -6.27 -7.74 21.71
C GLY A 43 -6.60 -9.23 21.66
N ASP A 44 -7.81 -9.53 21.19
CA ASP A 44 -8.46 -10.83 21.34
C ASP A 44 -7.63 -12.01 20.78
N GLY A 45 -7.35 -12.97 21.67
CA GLY A 45 -6.61 -14.19 21.37
C GLY A 45 -7.29 -15.13 20.36
N ALA A 46 -8.56 -14.93 20.00
CA ALA A 46 -9.27 -15.76 19.02
C ALA A 46 -8.51 -15.88 17.68
N ALA A 47 -8.00 -14.77 17.14
CA ALA A 47 -7.21 -14.79 15.91
C ALA A 47 -5.82 -15.46 16.08
N ALA A 48 -5.28 -15.49 17.30
CA ALA A 48 -3.99 -16.14 17.57
C ALA A 48 -4.05 -17.66 17.33
N ALA A 49 -5.19 -18.29 17.65
CA ALA A 49 -5.41 -19.72 17.43
C ALA A 49 -5.49 -20.12 15.94
N GLU A 50 -5.96 -19.22 15.06
CA GLU A 50 -6.10 -19.50 13.63
C GLU A 50 -4.84 -19.19 12.80
N ALA A 51 -3.94 -18.34 13.32
CA ALA A 51 -2.79 -17.84 12.57
C ALA A 51 -1.85 -18.94 12.04
N GLY A 52 -1.68 -20.05 12.79
CA GLY A 52 -0.91 -21.21 12.34
C GLY A 52 -1.47 -21.86 11.07
N ARG A 53 -2.81 -21.98 11.00
CA ARG A 53 -3.54 -22.55 9.84
C ARG A 53 -3.32 -21.73 8.56
N HIS A 54 -3.09 -20.44 8.71
CA HIS A 54 -2.78 -19.51 7.62
C HIS A 54 -1.28 -19.37 7.29
N GLY A 55 -0.41 -20.16 7.94
CA GLY A 55 1.02 -20.26 7.62
C GLY A 55 1.98 -19.60 8.61
N ALA A 56 1.51 -19.09 9.75
CA ALA A 56 2.42 -18.62 10.81
C ALA A 56 3.23 -19.79 11.39
N HIS A 57 4.51 -19.53 11.69
CA HIS A 57 5.38 -20.48 12.41
C HIS A 57 5.29 -20.28 13.93
N ARG A 58 5.05 -19.04 14.36
CA ARG A 58 4.87 -18.61 15.77
C ARG A 58 3.83 -17.52 15.84
N VAL A 59 3.22 -17.36 17.00
CA VAL A 59 2.26 -16.29 17.27
C VAL A 59 2.69 -15.51 18.51
N PHE A 60 2.63 -14.19 18.43
CA PHE A 60 2.91 -13.28 19.53
C PHE A 60 1.66 -12.48 19.86
N PHE A 61 1.25 -12.46 21.11
CA PHE A 61 0.02 -11.78 21.53
C PHE A 61 0.24 -10.84 22.73
N ALA A 62 -0.52 -9.74 22.75
CA ALA A 62 -0.69 -8.88 23.92
C ALA A 62 -2.19 -8.65 24.15
N GLY A 63 -2.68 -8.96 25.35
CA GLY A 63 -4.11 -9.12 25.66
C GLY A 63 -4.91 -7.84 25.85
N ASP A 64 -6.24 -8.01 25.91
CA ASP A 64 -7.28 -7.03 25.52
C ASP A 64 -7.29 -5.63 26.14
N GLY A 65 -6.73 -5.44 27.34
CA GLY A 65 -7.02 -4.27 28.20
C GLY A 65 -6.92 -2.91 27.49
N ASP A 66 -5.77 -2.62 26.89
CA ASP A 66 -5.53 -1.38 26.13
C ASP A 66 -5.86 -1.51 24.63
N PHE A 67 -6.26 -2.70 24.15
CA PHE A 67 -6.45 -3.01 22.73
C PHE A 67 -7.92 -3.19 22.31
N ALA A 68 -8.88 -2.99 23.22
CA ALA A 68 -10.31 -3.10 22.92
C ALA A 68 -10.81 -2.11 21.84
N VAL A 69 -10.17 -0.94 21.68
CA VAL A 69 -10.54 0.07 20.67
C VAL A 69 -9.29 0.71 20.06
N TYR A 70 -9.22 0.78 18.74
CA TYR A 70 -8.00 1.21 18.01
C TYR A 70 -7.53 2.62 18.37
N ASN A 71 -6.33 2.71 18.93
CA ASN A 71 -5.63 3.97 19.19
C ASN A 71 -4.22 3.94 18.58
N SER A 72 -3.91 4.89 17.69
CA SER A 72 -2.66 4.84 16.92
C SER A 72 -1.40 5.03 17.76
N GLU A 73 -1.48 5.62 18.96
CA GLU A 73 -0.34 5.73 19.88
C GLU A 73 -0.07 4.40 20.59
N ILE A 74 -1.12 3.77 21.11
CA ILE A 74 -1.05 2.49 21.84
C ILE A 74 -0.54 1.38 20.89
N TRP A 75 -1.10 1.27 19.68
CA TRP A 75 -0.65 0.29 18.69
C TRP A 75 0.79 0.55 18.23
N THR A 76 1.16 1.82 17.99
CA THR A 76 2.55 2.18 17.64
C THR A 76 3.54 1.81 18.74
N ARG A 77 3.17 1.99 20.02
CA ARG A 77 4.02 1.60 21.16
C ARG A 77 4.16 0.08 21.28
N ALA A 78 3.04 -0.64 21.23
CA ALA A 78 3.01 -2.10 21.34
C ALA A 78 3.84 -2.79 20.24
N LEU A 79 3.66 -2.37 18.98
CA LEU A 79 4.43 -2.91 17.86
C LEU A 79 5.91 -2.49 17.90
N ALA A 80 6.23 -1.30 18.42
CA ALA A 80 7.62 -0.90 18.63
C ALA A 80 8.31 -1.73 19.73
N ALA A 81 7.60 -2.05 20.82
CA ALA A 81 8.10 -2.94 21.88
C ALA A 81 8.35 -4.36 21.33
N PHE A 82 7.40 -4.89 20.55
CA PHE A 82 7.55 -6.16 19.84
C PHE A 82 8.79 -6.19 18.93
N VAL A 83 8.96 -5.18 18.06
CA VAL A 83 10.10 -5.11 17.13
C VAL A 83 11.43 -4.96 17.89
N ALA A 84 11.48 -4.16 18.96
CA ALA A 84 12.69 -4.02 19.78
C ALA A 84 13.11 -5.36 20.45
N ALA A 85 12.11 -6.15 20.90
CA ALA A 85 12.33 -7.43 21.56
C ALA A 85 12.65 -8.59 20.60
N ARG A 86 12.00 -8.68 19.43
CA ARG A 86 12.11 -9.83 18.52
C ARG A 86 12.91 -9.57 17.24
N ARG A 87 13.09 -8.30 16.86
CA ARG A 87 13.88 -7.85 15.68
C ARG A 87 13.58 -8.63 14.38
N PRO A 88 12.32 -8.63 13.89
CA PRO A 88 12.01 -9.12 12.55
C PRO A 88 12.68 -8.23 11.50
N ASP A 89 13.16 -8.81 10.40
CA ASP A 89 13.72 -8.05 9.28
C ASP A 89 12.62 -7.27 8.52
N LEU A 90 11.38 -7.77 8.55
CA LEU A 90 10.22 -7.17 7.91
C LEU A 90 8.96 -7.34 8.76
N LEU A 91 8.19 -6.26 8.91
CA LEU A 91 6.84 -6.25 9.49
C LEU A 91 5.82 -5.92 8.39
N LEU A 92 4.98 -6.90 8.02
CA LEU A 92 3.83 -6.72 7.14
C LEU A 92 2.63 -6.20 7.93
N VAL A 93 1.92 -5.22 7.35
CA VAL A 93 0.70 -4.62 7.91
C VAL A 93 -0.32 -4.40 6.80
N GLY A 94 -1.62 -4.45 7.09
CA GLY A 94 -2.64 -4.19 6.06
C GLY A 94 -2.62 -2.73 5.62
N ALA A 95 -2.72 -2.43 4.32
CA ALA A 95 -2.88 -1.07 3.78
C ALA A 95 -4.34 -0.56 3.94
N THR A 96 -4.97 -0.91 5.06
CA THR A 96 -6.29 -0.48 5.53
C THR A 96 -6.22 0.97 6.05
N ALA A 97 -7.34 1.49 6.57
CA ALA A 97 -7.31 2.76 7.30
C ALA A 97 -6.39 2.69 8.55
N MET A 98 -6.46 1.58 9.30
CA MET A 98 -5.67 1.36 10.51
C MET A 98 -4.17 1.32 10.22
N GLY A 99 -3.74 0.46 9.30
CA GLY A 99 -2.32 0.33 8.97
C GLY A 99 -1.75 1.56 8.27
N LYS A 100 -2.55 2.32 7.49
CA LYS A 100 -2.09 3.58 6.90
C LYS A 100 -1.83 4.69 7.93
N ASP A 101 -2.47 4.63 9.10
CA ASP A 101 -2.24 5.56 10.22
C ASP A 101 -0.99 5.16 11.03
N PHE A 102 -0.99 3.96 11.64
CA PHE A 102 0.13 3.60 12.53
C PHE A 102 1.43 3.23 11.81
N ALA A 103 1.41 2.65 10.61
CA ALA A 103 2.64 2.14 9.98
C ALA A 103 3.73 3.19 9.71
N PRO A 104 3.43 4.38 9.11
CA PRO A 104 4.45 5.42 8.95
C PRO A 104 4.94 5.95 10.30
N ARG A 105 4.07 6.02 11.32
CA ARG A 105 4.40 6.45 12.68
C ARG A 105 5.32 5.46 13.39
N LEU A 106 5.08 4.16 13.19
CA LEU A 106 5.90 3.05 13.68
C LEU A 106 7.27 3.02 13.00
N ALA A 107 7.31 3.15 11.67
CA ALA A 107 8.56 3.20 10.92
C ALA A 107 9.45 4.38 11.36
N ALA A 108 8.86 5.59 11.47
CA ALA A 108 9.56 6.77 11.96
C ALA A 108 10.02 6.67 13.43
N ARG A 109 9.32 5.89 14.28
CA ARG A 109 9.72 5.62 15.67
C ARG A 109 10.88 4.63 15.77
N LEU A 110 11.06 3.76 14.77
CA LEU A 110 12.06 2.68 14.74
C LEU A 110 13.30 3.01 13.89
N ASP A 111 13.32 4.16 13.22
CA ASP A 111 14.27 4.49 12.13
C ASP A 111 14.30 3.40 11.02
N ALA A 112 13.11 2.86 10.72
CA ALA A 112 12.90 1.72 9.82
C ALA A 112 12.40 2.17 8.44
N ALA A 113 12.70 1.40 7.39
CA ALA A 113 12.21 1.67 6.05
C ALA A 113 10.68 1.48 5.97
N CYS A 114 9.96 2.42 5.34
CA CYS A 114 8.50 2.35 5.20
C CYS A 114 8.09 2.21 3.72
N VAL A 115 7.37 1.13 3.35
CA VAL A 115 6.88 0.93 1.98
C VAL A 115 5.37 0.66 1.97
N SER A 116 4.59 1.67 1.59
CA SER A 116 3.12 1.63 1.58
C SER A 116 2.55 1.01 0.28
N ASP A 117 1.42 0.32 0.39
CA ASP A 117 0.58 -0.16 -0.74
C ASP A 117 1.27 -1.20 -1.64
N CYS A 118 2.02 -2.12 -1.02
CA CYS A 118 2.71 -3.21 -1.71
C CYS A 118 1.73 -4.22 -2.33
N VAL A 119 2.09 -4.74 -3.52
CA VAL A 119 1.38 -5.75 -4.32
C VAL A 119 2.29 -6.89 -4.79
N GLY A 120 3.55 -6.90 -4.34
CA GLY A 120 4.50 -7.97 -4.58
C GLY A 120 5.58 -7.95 -3.51
N LEU A 121 5.98 -9.14 -3.05
CA LEU A 121 6.94 -9.36 -1.99
C LEU A 121 7.90 -10.46 -2.45
N ASP A 122 9.19 -10.16 -2.53
CA ASP A 122 10.22 -11.12 -2.89
C ASP A 122 11.52 -10.87 -2.11
N PHE A 123 12.41 -11.86 -2.08
CA PHE A 123 13.67 -11.79 -1.33
C PHE A 123 14.82 -12.43 -2.12
N ASP A 124 15.83 -11.63 -2.42
CA ASP A 124 17.01 -12.01 -3.19
C ASP A 124 18.18 -11.13 -2.71
N GLY A 125 18.98 -11.67 -1.78
CA GLY A 125 19.99 -10.94 -0.98
C GLY A 125 19.41 -9.99 0.08
N GLY A 126 18.21 -9.46 -0.17
CA GLY A 126 17.40 -8.62 0.71
C GLY A 126 15.98 -8.47 0.13
N PHE A 127 15.09 -7.76 0.83
CA PHE A 127 13.70 -7.62 0.39
C PHE A 127 13.55 -6.71 -0.84
N LYS A 128 12.67 -7.14 -1.74
CA LYS A 128 12.26 -6.40 -2.95
C LYS A 128 10.73 -6.32 -2.92
N LEU A 129 10.22 -5.09 -2.77
CA LEU A 129 8.80 -4.79 -2.58
C LEU A 129 8.25 -4.05 -3.79
N ARG A 130 7.30 -4.67 -4.50
CA ARG A 130 6.62 -4.05 -5.65
C ARG A 130 5.41 -3.27 -5.17
N ARG A 131 5.30 -2.00 -5.56
CA ARG A 131 4.13 -1.15 -5.30
C ARG A 131 3.66 -0.41 -6.56
N PRO A 132 2.36 -0.11 -6.70
CA PRO A 132 1.89 0.81 -7.72
C PRO A 132 2.25 2.25 -7.35
N ILE A 133 2.46 3.07 -8.37
CA ILE A 133 2.61 4.53 -8.31
C ILE A 133 1.76 5.18 -9.40
N PHE A 134 1.57 6.51 -9.35
CA PHE A 134 0.72 7.26 -10.29
C PHE A 134 -0.69 6.64 -10.50
N ALA A 135 -1.31 6.20 -9.39
CA ALA A 135 -2.61 5.51 -9.37
C ALA A 135 -2.65 4.22 -10.21
N GLY A 136 -1.59 3.40 -10.17
CA GLY A 136 -1.51 2.10 -10.84
C GLY A 136 -0.92 2.13 -12.25
N LYS A 137 -0.67 3.34 -12.80
CA LYS A 137 -0.13 3.51 -14.17
C LYS A 137 1.32 3.05 -14.33
N CYS A 138 2.07 2.96 -13.24
CA CYS A 138 3.41 2.38 -13.21
C CYS A 138 3.60 1.58 -11.92
N PHE A 139 4.52 0.62 -11.94
CA PHE A 139 4.98 -0.09 -10.75
C PHE A 139 6.41 0.33 -10.42
N ALA A 140 6.73 0.38 -9.13
CA ALA A 140 8.08 0.59 -8.62
C ALA A 140 8.48 -0.63 -7.78
N ASP A 141 9.63 -1.19 -8.10
CA ASP A 141 10.27 -2.24 -7.32
C ASP A 141 11.27 -1.59 -6.37
N VAL A 142 10.99 -1.66 -5.08
CA VAL A 142 11.74 -0.99 -4.00
C VAL A 142 12.59 -2.03 -3.29
N ALA A 143 13.91 -1.92 -3.42
CA ALA A 143 14.84 -2.66 -2.57
C ALA A 143 14.87 -2.04 -1.17
N VAL A 144 14.88 -2.87 -0.13
CA VAL A 144 15.05 -2.44 1.27
C VAL A 144 16.53 -2.49 1.63
N ASP A 145 17.06 -1.34 2.05
CA ASP A 145 18.41 -1.18 2.61
C ASP A 145 18.30 -0.59 4.03
N ALA A 146 17.75 -1.40 4.94
CA ALA A 146 17.55 -1.07 6.35
C ALA A 146 17.48 -2.37 7.19
N PRO A 147 17.89 -2.36 8.48
CA PRO A 147 17.82 -3.56 9.33
C PRO A 147 16.39 -4.03 9.64
N VAL A 148 15.41 -3.14 9.54
CA VAL A 148 13.98 -3.44 9.70
C VAL A 148 13.22 -2.63 8.65
N ALA A 149 12.19 -3.23 8.05
CA ALA A 149 11.19 -2.52 7.25
C ALA A 149 9.76 -2.75 7.76
N VAL A 150 8.90 -1.76 7.54
CA VAL A 150 7.44 -1.84 7.71
C VAL A 150 6.81 -1.71 6.33
N ALA A 151 6.10 -2.76 5.87
CA ALA A 151 5.49 -2.80 4.55
C ALA A 151 3.97 -2.94 4.63
N GLY A 152 3.26 -1.93 4.14
CA GLY A 152 1.80 -1.93 4.05
C GLY A 152 1.33 -2.68 2.82
N VAL A 153 0.71 -3.86 2.96
CA VAL A 153 0.23 -4.70 1.85
C VAL A 153 -1.21 -4.37 1.48
N ARG A 154 -1.47 -4.21 0.19
CA ARG A 154 -2.81 -3.94 -0.36
C ARG A 154 -3.77 -5.13 -0.10
N PRO A 155 -4.98 -4.91 0.45
CA PRO A 155 -6.01 -5.95 0.54
C PRO A 155 -6.29 -6.60 -0.83
N ASN A 156 -6.48 -7.92 -0.85
CA ASN A 156 -6.65 -8.73 -2.06
C ASN A 156 -5.48 -8.69 -3.07
N ALA A 157 -4.27 -8.28 -2.66
CA ALA A 157 -3.07 -8.40 -3.50
C ALA A 157 -2.51 -9.83 -3.61
N PHE A 158 -2.73 -10.67 -2.59
CA PHE A 158 -2.20 -12.03 -2.51
C PHE A 158 -3.32 -13.05 -2.25
N PRO A 159 -3.22 -14.29 -2.78
CA PRO A 159 -4.18 -15.35 -2.49
C PRO A 159 -3.96 -15.94 -1.07
N LEU A 160 -5.03 -16.42 -0.45
CA LEU A 160 -5.02 -17.08 0.86
C LEU A 160 -4.16 -18.36 0.86
N PHE A 161 -3.74 -18.82 2.05
CA PHE A 161 -2.93 -20.02 2.19
C PHE A 161 -3.78 -21.29 1.96
N ALA A 162 -3.49 -22.02 0.88
CA ALA A 162 -4.22 -23.24 0.52
C ALA A 162 -3.67 -24.51 1.20
N GLY A 163 -2.56 -24.41 1.95
CA GLY A 163 -1.82 -25.57 2.45
C GLY A 163 -2.31 -26.16 3.78
N GLY A 164 -3.22 -25.49 4.50
CA GLY A 164 -3.74 -25.95 5.80
C GLY A 164 -2.64 -26.12 6.86
N GLY A 165 -2.13 -25.02 7.41
CA GLY A 165 -1.09 -25.09 8.43
C GLY A 165 -1.53 -25.79 9.73
N GLY A 166 -0.57 -26.32 10.48
CA GLY A 166 -0.80 -26.82 11.83
C GLY A 166 -0.94 -25.70 12.86
N ASP A 167 -1.12 -26.08 14.12
CA ASP A 167 -1.12 -25.13 15.23
C ASP A 167 0.28 -24.51 15.42
N ALA A 168 0.34 -23.21 15.63
CA ALA A 168 1.59 -22.47 15.86
C ALA A 168 1.72 -22.09 17.35
N PRO A 169 2.90 -22.27 17.98
CA PRO A 169 3.09 -21.91 19.38
C PRO A 169 2.86 -20.40 19.61
N ALA A 170 1.99 -20.10 20.58
CA ALA A 170 1.65 -18.75 20.99
C ALA A 170 2.47 -18.31 22.21
N GLU A 171 3.03 -17.11 22.16
CA GLU A 171 3.90 -16.53 23.18
C GLU A 171 3.40 -15.12 23.53
N SER A 172 3.18 -14.85 24.82
CA SER A 172 2.77 -13.51 25.27
C SER A 172 3.97 -12.55 25.25
N PHE A 173 3.72 -11.26 24.98
CA PHE A 173 4.74 -10.22 25.11
C PHE A 173 4.20 -8.97 25.82
N ASP A 174 5.08 -8.26 26.53
CA ASP A 174 4.78 -6.95 27.12
C ASP A 174 4.74 -5.88 26.01
N PRO A 175 3.61 -5.18 25.81
CA PRO A 175 3.50 -4.09 24.84
C PRO A 175 4.18 -2.78 25.28
N GLY A 176 4.79 -2.71 26.46
CA GLY A 176 5.56 -1.55 26.92
C GLY A 176 4.70 -0.30 27.15
N LEU A 177 3.44 -0.49 27.52
CA LEU A 177 2.47 0.59 27.73
C LEU A 177 2.70 1.27 29.08
N GLY A 178 2.78 0.51 30.18
CA GLY A 178 3.32 0.99 31.46
C GLY A 178 2.63 2.25 32.02
N GLY A 179 1.30 2.33 31.93
CA GLY A 179 0.53 3.50 32.37
C GLY A 179 0.52 4.68 31.38
N PHE A 180 0.97 4.48 30.14
CA PHE A 180 0.92 5.51 29.09
C PHE A 180 -0.52 5.91 28.74
N THR A 181 -0.86 7.17 28.96
CA THR A 181 -2.09 7.79 28.46
C THR A 181 -1.86 8.34 27.04
N PRO A 182 -2.70 7.99 26.04
CA PRO A 182 -2.66 8.63 24.72
C PRO A 182 -3.19 10.06 24.79
N HIS A 183 -2.70 10.93 23.91
CA HIS A 183 -3.16 12.33 23.77
C HIS A 183 -4.55 12.42 23.16
N ALA A 184 -4.94 11.45 22.35
CA ALA A 184 -6.28 11.30 21.80
C ALA A 184 -7.04 10.20 22.54
N ALA A 185 -8.13 10.56 23.21
CA ALA A 185 -9.10 9.64 23.79
C ALA A 185 -10.28 9.41 22.82
N ILE A 186 -10.85 8.21 22.83
CA ILE A 186 -11.98 7.83 21.97
C ILE A 186 -13.26 8.00 22.79
N VAL A 187 -14.13 8.93 22.38
CA VAL A 187 -15.36 9.27 23.11
C VAL A 187 -16.52 8.38 22.69
N GLU A 188 -16.62 8.05 21.40
CA GLU A 188 -17.71 7.26 20.83
C GLU A 188 -17.23 6.50 19.57
N THR A 189 -17.77 5.30 19.34
CA THR A 189 -17.50 4.48 18.15
C THR A 189 -18.82 4.14 17.46
N LEU A 190 -19.13 4.86 16.36
CA LEU A 190 -20.38 4.69 15.61
C LEU A 190 -20.30 3.55 14.57
N THR A 191 -20.51 2.32 15.03
CA THR A 191 -20.60 1.14 14.15
C THR A 191 -21.90 1.14 13.35
N SER A 192 -21.82 1.21 12.02
CA SER A 192 -23.01 1.05 11.15
C SER A 192 -23.50 -0.39 11.17
N ALA A 193 -24.71 -0.62 11.67
CA ALA A 193 -25.25 -1.97 11.97
C ALA A 193 -25.68 -2.81 10.73
N GLU A 194 -25.29 -2.43 9.52
CA GLU A 194 -25.65 -3.17 8.31
C GLU A 194 -24.69 -4.35 8.07
N LYS A 195 -25.22 -5.58 8.03
CA LYS A 195 -24.50 -6.79 7.57
C LYS A 195 -24.29 -6.81 6.04
N LYS A 196 -23.81 -5.71 5.46
CA LYS A 196 -23.39 -5.62 4.06
C LYS A 196 -21.90 -5.97 3.95
N ILE A 197 -21.52 -6.64 2.86
CA ILE A 197 -20.13 -7.03 2.58
C ILE A 197 -19.27 -5.76 2.46
N GLU A 198 -18.16 -5.67 3.21
CA GLU A 198 -17.33 -4.46 3.15
C GLU A 198 -16.56 -4.37 1.83
N LEU A 199 -16.75 -3.25 1.10
CA LEU A 199 -16.10 -2.94 -0.17
C LEU A 199 -14.56 -3.12 -0.19
N THR A 200 -13.89 -2.99 0.95
CA THR A 200 -12.43 -3.16 1.07
C THR A 200 -11.96 -4.61 1.05
N GLU A 201 -12.83 -5.57 1.38
CA GLU A 201 -12.51 -7.01 1.38
C GLU A 201 -13.25 -7.78 0.29
N ALA A 202 -14.36 -7.23 -0.21
CA ALA A 202 -15.20 -7.77 -1.27
C ALA A 202 -14.41 -8.25 -2.51
N GLU A 203 -14.63 -9.50 -2.90
CA GLU A 203 -14.04 -10.11 -4.09
C GLU A 203 -14.66 -9.58 -5.39
N VAL A 204 -15.93 -9.19 -5.36
CA VAL A 204 -16.66 -8.63 -6.49
C VAL A 204 -17.43 -7.39 -6.03
N ILE A 205 -17.42 -6.35 -6.86
CA ILE A 205 -18.08 -5.06 -6.58
C ILE A 205 -18.91 -4.65 -7.79
N VAL A 206 -20.17 -4.29 -7.54
CA VAL A 206 -21.09 -3.70 -8.52
C VAL A 206 -21.25 -2.23 -8.14
N SER A 207 -20.84 -1.30 -9.01
CA SER A 207 -20.82 0.13 -8.65
C SER A 207 -21.84 1.00 -9.39
N GLY A 208 -22.44 1.94 -8.65
CA GLY A 208 -23.38 2.94 -9.16
C GLY A 208 -22.70 4.20 -9.68
N GLY A 209 -22.80 4.44 -10.99
CA GLY A 209 -22.39 5.68 -11.66
C GLY A 209 -23.50 6.74 -11.71
N ARG A 210 -23.13 7.98 -12.10
CA ARG A 210 -24.11 9.05 -12.40
C ARG A 210 -25.06 8.66 -13.54
N GLY A 211 -24.69 7.70 -14.39
CA GLY A 211 -25.52 7.11 -15.45
C GLY A 211 -26.84 6.48 -14.98
N LEU A 212 -27.02 6.22 -13.67
CA LEU A 212 -28.30 5.77 -13.09
C LEU A 212 -29.41 6.84 -13.15
N LYS A 213 -29.06 8.12 -13.40
CA LYS A 213 -29.93 9.32 -13.52
C LYS A 213 -30.70 9.74 -12.26
N GLU A 214 -31.14 8.81 -11.43
CA GLU A 214 -31.93 9.06 -10.22
C GLU A 214 -31.55 8.08 -9.09
N ALA A 215 -31.76 8.50 -7.84
CA ALA A 215 -31.46 7.69 -6.65
C ALA A 215 -32.25 6.37 -6.61
N ALA A 216 -33.49 6.34 -7.11
CA ALA A 216 -34.33 5.14 -7.11
C ALA A 216 -33.71 3.96 -7.87
N ASN A 217 -32.97 4.24 -8.95
CA ASN A 217 -32.29 3.21 -9.76
C ASN A 217 -31.07 2.59 -9.06
N TYR A 218 -30.58 3.13 -7.94
CA TYR A 218 -29.53 2.49 -7.16
C TYR A 218 -29.98 1.12 -6.60
N LYS A 219 -31.29 0.89 -6.41
CA LYS A 219 -31.84 -0.43 -6.03
C LYS A 219 -31.50 -1.55 -7.03
N LEU A 220 -31.25 -1.22 -8.30
CA LEU A 220 -30.79 -2.17 -9.32
C LEU A 220 -29.35 -2.64 -9.03
N ILE A 221 -28.49 -1.73 -8.55
CA ILE A 221 -27.13 -2.05 -8.09
C ILE A 221 -27.19 -2.97 -6.88
N GLU A 222 -28.01 -2.64 -5.88
CA GLU A 222 -28.14 -3.45 -4.65
C GLU A 222 -28.70 -4.85 -4.95
N THR A 223 -29.67 -4.96 -5.85
CA THR A 223 -30.26 -6.24 -6.26
C THR A 223 -29.24 -7.10 -7.01
N LEU A 224 -28.54 -6.52 -8.01
CA LEU A 224 -27.49 -7.24 -8.75
C LEU A 224 -26.32 -7.64 -7.83
N ALA A 225 -25.94 -6.78 -6.89
CA ALA A 225 -24.91 -7.08 -5.90
C ALA A 225 -25.33 -8.25 -5.00
N ALA A 226 -26.56 -8.24 -4.47
CA ALA A 226 -27.10 -9.33 -3.65
C ALA A 226 -27.18 -10.65 -4.42
N THR A 227 -27.65 -10.65 -5.67
CA THR A 227 -27.70 -11.84 -6.53
C THR A 227 -26.30 -12.42 -6.83
N MET A 228 -25.27 -11.57 -6.86
CA MET A 228 -23.89 -11.98 -7.14
C MET A 228 -23.04 -12.27 -5.90
N GLY A 229 -23.56 -12.10 -4.67
CA GLY A 229 -22.73 -12.13 -3.45
C GLY A 229 -21.67 -11.02 -3.41
N ALA A 230 -21.90 -9.92 -4.14
CA ALA A 230 -20.97 -8.81 -4.33
C ALA A 230 -21.30 -7.64 -3.39
N ALA A 231 -20.33 -6.75 -3.16
CA ALA A 231 -20.59 -5.49 -2.46
C ALA A 231 -21.15 -4.42 -3.42
N ALA A 232 -22.11 -3.62 -2.94
CA ALA A 232 -22.69 -2.51 -3.69
C ALA A 232 -21.87 -1.23 -3.46
N GLY A 233 -21.20 -0.76 -4.50
CA GLY A 233 -20.34 0.43 -4.47
C GLY A 233 -20.97 1.67 -5.11
N ALA A 234 -20.38 2.84 -4.87
CA ALA A 234 -20.85 4.11 -5.39
C ALA A 234 -19.70 4.96 -5.95
N SER A 235 -19.93 5.57 -7.10
CA SER A 235 -19.08 6.67 -7.57
C SER A 235 -19.25 7.90 -6.67
N ARG A 236 -18.18 8.67 -6.47
CA ARG A 236 -18.26 9.98 -5.77
C ARG A 236 -19.36 10.88 -6.37
N ALA A 237 -19.60 10.78 -7.68
CA ALA A 237 -20.57 11.56 -8.41
C ALA A 237 -22.04 11.38 -7.96
N ILE A 238 -22.37 10.29 -7.25
CA ILE A 238 -23.70 10.04 -6.64
C ILE A 238 -23.70 10.18 -5.10
N VAL A 239 -22.53 10.05 -4.46
CA VAL A 239 -22.33 10.37 -3.03
C VAL A 239 -22.43 11.88 -2.81
N ASP A 240 -21.73 12.68 -3.62
CA ASP A 240 -21.82 14.16 -3.63
C ASP A 240 -23.23 14.65 -4.02
N ALA A 241 -24.08 13.78 -4.59
CA ALA A 241 -25.49 14.05 -4.90
C ALA A 241 -26.47 13.58 -3.81
N GLY A 242 -25.97 13.03 -2.70
CA GLY A 242 -26.78 12.60 -1.55
C GLY A 242 -27.59 11.32 -1.76
N TRP A 243 -27.35 10.54 -2.83
CA TRP A 243 -28.13 9.34 -3.12
C TRP A 243 -27.76 8.15 -2.21
N VAL A 244 -26.51 8.12 -1.75
CA VAL A 244 -25.88 7.00 -1.04
C VAL A 244 -24.80 7.52 -0.07
N PRO A 245 -24.58 6.85 1.08
CA PRO A 245 -23.62 7.31 2.09
C PRO A 245 -22.16 7.19 1.62
N HIS A 246 -21.28 8.03 2.16
CA HIS A 246 -19.86 8.02 1.84
C HIS A 246 -19.14 6.68 2.14
N SER A 247 -19.69 5.85 3.04
CA SER A 247 -19.21 4.48 3.29
C SER A 247 -19.23 3.58 2.05
N HIS A 248 -20.08 3.88 1.06
CA HIS A 248 -20.17 3.19 -0.23
C HIS A 248 -19.20 3.75 -1.29
N GLN A 249 -18.52 4.88 -1.03
CA GLN A 249 -17.72 5.57 -2.04
C GLN A 249 -16.49 4.75 -2.45
N VAL A 250 -16.42 4.37 -3.73
CA VAL A 250 -15.26 3.69 -4.34
C VAL A 250 -14.37 4.71 -5.04
N GLY A 251 -13.05 4.58 -4.88
CA GLY A 251 -12.05 5.38 -5.61
C GLY A 251 -10.95 5.96 -4.72
N GLN A 252 -10.13 6.85 -5.30
CA GLN A 252 -8.95 7.42 -4.62
C GLN A 252 -9.30 8.26 -3.38
N THR A 253 -10.45 8.93 -3.38
CA THR A 253 -10.96 9.75 -2.25
C THR A 253 -11.99 9.00 -1.40
N GLY A 254 -12.07 7.66 -1.53
CA GLY A 254 -12.99 6.81 -0.78
C GLY A 254 -12.31 5.48 -0.45
N LYS A 255 -13.08 4.39 -0.43
CA LYS A 255 -12.51 3.04 -0.29
C LYS A 255 -11.72 2.71 -1.56
N THR A 256 -10.42 2.50 -1.38
CA THR A 256 -9.56 1.90 -2.40
C THR A 256 -9.78 0.39 -2.36
N VAL A 257 -10.36 -0.14 -3.43
CA VAL A 257 -10.77 -1.55 -3.55
C VAL A 257 -9.88 -2.28 -4.55
N SER A 258 -9.73 -3.59 -4.36
CA SER A 258 -9.06 -4.49 -5.30
C SER A 258 -9.88 -5.78 -5.39
N PRO A 259 -10.95 -5.82 -6.22
CA PRO A 259 -11.71 -7.05 -6.44
C PRO A 259 -10.83 -8.11 -7.12
N GLU A 260 -11.20 -9.38 -6.94
CA GLU A 260 -10.37 -10.49 -7.41
C GLU A 260 -10.44 -10.62 -8.94
N ALA A 261 -9.26 -10.64 -9.57
CA ALA A 261 -9.13 -10.74 -11.02
C ALA A 261 -9.35 -12.20 -11.46
N LEU A 262 -10.62 -12.55 -11.71
CA LEU A 262 -11.03 -13.85 -12.25
C LEU A 262 -10.21 -14.16 -13.51
N ARG A 263 -9.29 -15.13 -13.41
CA ARG A 263 -8.42 -15.56 -14.51
C ARG A 263 -9.22 -16.33 -15.56
N GLY A 264 -9.95 -15.60 -16.39
CA GLY A 264 -10.66 -16.13 -17.54
C GLY A 264 -9.71 -16.92 -18.44
N GLY A 265 -10.16 -18.10 -18.88
CA GLY A 265 -9.46 -18.88 -19.90
C GLY A 265 -9.36 -18.12 -21.21
N ARG A 266 -8.48 -18.58 -22.11
CA ARG A 266 -8.32 -17.98 -23.44
C ARG A 266 -9.61 -18.16 -24.25
N ASP A 267 -10.33 -17.08 -24.50
CA ASP A 267 -11.06 -16.93 -25.77
C ASP A 267 -10.98 -15.47 -26.25
N GLN A 268 -11.05 -15.29 -27.56
CA GLN A 268 -10.90 -14.01 -28.25
C GLN A 268 -12.19 -13.68 -28.98
N ARG A 269 -12.97 -12.70 -28.48
CA ARG A 269 -13.74 -11.71 -29.26
C ARG A 269 -14.72 -10.93 -28.37
N CYS A 270 -14.40 -9.66 -28.12
CA CYS A 270 -15.36 -8.58 -27.86
C CYS A 270 -14.86 -7.34 -28.59
N ASP A 271 -15.67 -6.78 -29.48
CA ASP A 271 -15.31 -5.66 -30.37
C ASP A 271 -15.83 -4.32 -29.78
N PRO A 272 -15.10 -3.19 -29.87
CA PRO A 272 -15.43 -2.00 -29.08
C PRO A 272 -16.41 -1.04 -29.77
N ALA A 273 -17.56 -0.82 -29.15
CA ALA A 273 -18.53 0.23 -29.51
C ALA A 273 -18.15 1.61 -28.91
N PRO A 274 -18.64 2.75 -29.47
CA PRO A 274 -18.07 4.07 -29.19
C PRO A 274 -18.51 4.76 -27.89
N ARG A 275 -17.77 5.81 -27.54
CA ARG A 275 -17.84 6.63 -26.31
C ARG A 275 -19.22 7.26 -26.09
N GLY A 276 -19.68 7.36 -24.83
CA GLY A 276 -20.82 8.23 -24.50
C GLY A 276 -21.28 8.27 -23.04
N HIS A 277 -21.26 7.13 -22.32
CA HIS A 277 -21.91 7.03 -21.01
C HIS A 277 -21.11 6.17 -20.01
N GLU A 278 -20.97 6.66 -18.77
CA GLU A 278 -20.60 5.84 -17.61
C GLU A 278 -21.78 4.92 -17.25
N PHE A 279 -21.76 3.70 -17.78
CA PHE A 279 -22.68 2.63 -17.41
C PHE A 279 -22.34 2.03 -16.03
N VAL A 280 -23.10 1.01 -15.61
CA VAL A 280 -22.83 0.25 -14.38
C VAL A 280 -21.45 -0.40 -14.47
N GLU A 281 -20.46 0.15 -13.76
CA GLU A 281 -19.15 -0.48 -13.63
C GLU A 281 -19.23 -1.61 -12.60
N VAL A 282 -19.54 -2.81 -13.11
CA VAL A 282 -19.16 -4.06 -12.44
C VAL A 282 -17.64 -4.15 -12.53
N HIS A 283 -16.93 -3.97 -11.42
CA HIS A 283 -15.47 -4.06 -11.39
C HIS A 283 -15.01 -5.53 -11.43
N ARG A 284 -15.23 -6.18 -12.58
CA ARG A 284 -14.51 -7.38 -13.02
C ARG A 284 -13.28 -6.90 -13.79
N GLY A 285 -12.09 -7.21 -13.29
CA GLY A 285 -10.88 -6.46 -13.63
C GLY A 285 -10.42 -6.61 -15.08
N ASP A 286 -10.41 -5.50 -15.82
CA ASP A 286 -9.53 -5.31 -16.97
C ASP A 286 -9.02 -3.85 -17.00
N GLN A 287 -7.70 -3.66 -17.06
CA GLN A 287 -7.06 -2.33 -17.16
C GLN A 287 -6.28 -2.22 -18.47
N GLN A 288 -6.98 -2.40 -19.59
CA GLN A 288 -6.45 -2.12 -20.92
C GLN A 288 -6.63 -0.65 -21.28
N GLY A 289 -5.54 0.11 -21.21
CA GLY A 289 -5.51 1.53 -21.52
C GLY A 289 -5.81 1.82 -23.00
N SER A 290 -6.71 2.77 -23.25
CA SER A 290 -7.10 3.15 -24.61
C SER A 290 -5.96 3.78 -25.42
N GLN A 291 -5.98 3.48 -26.72
CA GLN A 291 -4.97 3.74 -27.75
C GLN A 291 -4.28 5.12 -27.71
N ARG A 292 -2.97 5.09 -28.00
CA ARG A 292 -2.13 6.17 -28.54
C ARG A 292 -1.09 5.54 -29.49
N PRO A 293 -0.41 6.29 -30.38
CA PRO A 293 -0.42 7.75 -30.52
C PRO A 293 -0.77 8.27 -31.91
N ASP A 294 -1.03 9.58 -32.00
CA ASP A 294 -0.39 10.38 -33.06
C ASP A 294 -0.15 11.81 -32.54
N LEU A 295 1.10 12.26 -32.54
CA LEU A 295 1.52 13.59 -32.07
C LEU A 295 2.96 13.87 -32.52
N GLN A 296 3.10 14.62 -33.61
CA GLN A 296 4.35 14.79 -34.35
C GLN A 296 5.35 15.76 -33.69
N ASP A 297 6.62 15.63 -34.09
CA ASP A 297 7.80 16.33 -33.58
C ASP A 297 7.62 17.86 -33.43
N ARG A 298 7.74 18.38 -32.21
CA ARG A 298 7.90 19.82 -31.92
C ARG A 298 9.08 20.10 -30.99
N ARG A 299 10.26 20.21 -31.59
CA ARG A 299 11.51 20.60 -30.92
C ARG A 299 11.46 22.05 -30.42
N LEU A 300 11.34 22.25 -29.11
CA LEU A 300 11.50 23.55 -28.47
C LEU A 300 12.98 23.99 -28.50
N ARG A 301 13.34 24.87 -29.44
CA ARG A 301 14.63 25.58 -29.46
C ARG A 301 14.47 27.01 -28.93
N HIS A 302 14.72 27.24 -27.63
CA HIS A 302 14.90 28.62 -27.15
C HIS A 302 16.31 29.13 -27.48
N ARG A 303 16.38 30.17 -28.31
CA ARG A 303 17.61 30.92 -28.60
C ARG A 303 17.88 31.93 -27.48
N GLY A 304 19.09 31.93 -26.92
CA GLY A 304 19.57 33.04 -26.09
C GLY A 304 20.03 34.25 -26.94
N ARG A 305 19.86 35.47 -26.41
CA ARG A 305 20.54 36.70 -26.87
C ARG A 305 20.78 37.64 -25.68
N PRO A 306 21.86 38.48 -25.64
CA PRO A 306 22.34 39.02 -24.36
C PRO A 306 22.67 40.53 -24.31
N LEU A 307 23.02 41.00 -23.09
CA LEU A 307 23.85 42.17 -22.70
C LEU A 307 23.23 43.59 -22.59
N ARG A 308 23.87 44.36 -21.67
CA ARG A 308 23.83 45.80 -21.36
C ARG A 308 22.59 46.32 -20.60
N GLY A 309 22.68 47.18 -19.57
CA GLY A 309 23.83 47.63 -18.75
C GLY A 309 23.94 49.17 -18.55
N ARG A 310 23.75 49.67 -17.32
CA ARG A 310 24.00 51.08 -16.89
C ARG A 310 24.38 51.17 -15.38
N THR A 311 24.95 52.31 -14.96
CA THR A 311 25.21 52.76 -13.56
C THR A 311 24.78 54.24 -13.43
N ARG A 312 24.96 55.07 -12.38
CA ARG A 312 25.76 55.16 -11.12
C ARG A 312 25.06 56.26 -10.23
N ALA A 313 25.41 56.70 -9.01
CA ALA A 313 26.45 56.42 -8.00
C ALA A 313 26.03 56.97 -6.61
N GLY A 314 26.41 56.31 -5.51
CA GLY A 314 26.47 56.91 -4.14
C GLY A 314 25.14 56.96 -3.36
N ARG A 315 25.14 57.18 -2.03
CA ARG A 315 26.25 57.35 -1.05
C ARG A 315 25.84 56.75 0.32
N GLY A 316 26.79 56.30 1.15
CA GLY A 316 26.58 56.06 2.59
C GLY A 316 27.17 54.75 3.13
N ASP A 317 28.17 54.86 4.02
CA ASP A 317 28.88 53.83 4.81
C ASP A 317 29.67 54.61 5.91
N PRO A 318 30.24 54.05 7.01
CA PRO A 318 30.43 52.64 7.36
C PRO A 318 30.08 52.21 8.82
N GLY A 319 30.09 50.90 9.08
CA GLY A 319 30.08 50.30 10.43
C GLY A 319 30.30 48.77 10.38
N PRO A 320 31.39 48.19 10.94
CA PRO A 320 31.88 46.89 10.48
C PRO A 320 31.49 45.65 11.34
N GLY A 321 31.15 44.55 10.67
CA GLY A 321 31.11 43.20 11.22
C GLY A 321 31.98 42.24 10.40
N LEU A 322 32.98 41.61 11.03
CA LEU A 322 33.94 40.72 10.37
C LEU A 322 33.36 39.33 10.07
N ILE A 323 33.71 38.75 8.92
CA ILE A 323 34.20 37.36 8.79
C ILE A 323 34.90 37.20 7.42
N ARG A 324 36.06 36.52 7.42
CA ARG A 324 36.95 36.44 6.24
C ARG A 324 36.61 35.26 5.34
N ARG A 325 36.47 35.50 4.02
CA ARG A 325 36.66 34.43 3.01
C ARG A 325 38.16 34.11 2.89
N ARG A 326 38.54 32.83 2.91
CA ARG A 326 39.82 32.34 2.38
C ARG A 326 39.57 31.58 1.09
N THR A 327 40.16 32.05 0.00
CA THR A 327 40.26 31.31 -1.27
C THR A 327 41.60 30.57 -1.31
N HIS A 328 41.60 29.29 -1.68
CA HIS A 328 42.81 28.60 -2.16
C HIS A 328 42.59 28.01 -3.55
N THR A 329 43.67 27.98 -4.33
CA THR A 329 43.68 27.79 -5.79
C THR A 329 44.03 26.37 -6.21
N LYS A 330 43.58 25.95 -7.41
CA LYS A 330 43.83 24.62 -7.99
C LYS A 330 45.32 24.32 -8.23
N LYS A 331 45.79 23.19 -7.69
CA LYS A 331 46.72 22.22 -8.30
C LYS A 331 46.36 20.83 -7.71
N GLY A 332 46.20 19.72 -8.43
CA GLY A 332 46.04 19.54 -9.88
C GLY A 332 46.72 18.26 -10.41
N LEU A 333 46.03 17.11 -10.43
CA LEU A 333 46.60 15.88 -11.02
C LEU A 333 45.55 14.94 -11.69
N ARG A 334 45.61 14.91 -13.03
CA ARG A 334 45.43 13.80 -14.00
C ARG A 334 44.39 12.66 -13.77
N ARG A 335 43.55 12.51 -14.81
CA ARG A 335 42.91 11.27 -15.35
C ARG A 335 41.83 10.61 -14.47
N SER A 336 40.80 9.96 -15.03
CA SER A 336 40.42 9.72 -16.44
C SER A 336 38.93 9.98 -16.66
N GLY A 337 38.55 10.53 -17.81
CA GLY A 337 37.15 10.75 -18.17
C GLY A 337 36.70 9.83 -19.31
N ALA A 338 35.67 9.02 -19.05
CA ALA A 338 34.84 8.35 -20.06
C ALA A 338 33.40 8.31 -19.51
N PRO A 339 32.35 8.55 -20.33
CA PRO A 339 30.98 8.68 -19.83
C PRO A 339 30.36 7.31 -19.52
N CYS A 340 29.60 7.23 -18.41
CA CYS A 340 28.71 6.09 -18.17
C CYS A 340 27.58 6.06 -19.20
N SER A 341 27.75 5.23 -20.24
CA SER A 341 26.70 4.96 -21.22
C SER A 341 25.61 4.10 -20.60
N PHE A 342 24.40 4.64 -20.47
CA PHE A 342 23.20 3.83 -20.23
C PHE A 342 23.04 2.82 -21.39
N ARG A 343 23.16 1.52 -21.10
CA ARG A 343 22.78 0.45 -22.02
C ARG A 343 21.43 -0.12 -21.62
N CYS A 344 20.39 0.21 -22.38
CA CYS A 344 19.16 -0.58 -22.41
C CYS A 344 19.44 -1.88 -23.20
N THR A 345 19.70 -2.98 -22.50
CA THR A 345 19.81 -4.31 -23.13
C THR A 345 18.43 -4.87 -23.44
N ALA A 346 17.93 -4.58 -24.65
CA ALA A 346 16.74 -5.23 -25.19
C ALA A 346 17.10 -6.67 -25.63
N ALA A 347 16.67 -7.67 -24.84
CA ALA A 347 16.87 -9.08 -25.17
C ALA A 347 15.84 -9.55 -26.21
N VAL A 348 16.22 -9.54 -27.49
CA VAL A 348 15.42 -10.10 -28.59
C VAL A 348 15.76 -11.59 -28.75
N SER A 349 14.82 -12.48 -28.47
CA SER A 349 14.97 -13.91 -28.71
C SER A 349 14.79 -14.23 -30.21
N PRO A 350 15.75 -14.91 -30.87
CA PRO A 350 15.61 -15.29 -32.27
C PRO A 350 14.64 -16.47 -32.44
N ARG A 351 13.63 -16.32 -33.30
CA ARG A 351 12.80 -17.45 -33.74
C ARG A 351 13.61 -18.37 -34.66
N SER A 352 13.82 -19.61 -34.26
CA SER A 352 14.21 -20.67 -35.20
C SER A 352 13.06 -20.95 -36.17
N ARG A 353 13.40 -21.19 -37.44
CA ARG A 353 12.53 -21.83 -38.43
C ARG A 353 13.14 -23.18 -38.79
N SER A 354 12.39 -24.24 -38.52
CA SER A 354 12.54 -25.59 -39.08
C SER A 354 11.24 -26.33 -38.81
#